data_AF-A0A0B4XN65-F1
#
_entry.id   AF-A0A0B4XN65-F1
#
_cell.length_a   1.000
_cell.length_b   1.000
_cell.length_c   1.000
_cell.angle_alpha   90.00
_cell.angle_beta   90.00
_cell.angle_gamma   90.00
#
_symmetry.space_group_name_H-M   'P 1'
#
loop_
_entity.id
_entity.type
_entity.pdbx_description
1 polymer ?
#
loop_
_entity_poly.entity_id
_entity_poly.type
_entity_poly.pdbx_seq_one_letter_code
_entity_poly.pdbx_strand_id
1 'polypeptide(L)' 'MEIQSLTVSERILLAEALWDSVVAENADIPLSEAQREELDRRLSEFGIDQDEGDSWSEVKARILSKK' A
#
# COMPACT_ATOMS: atom_id res chain seq x y z
N MET A 1 -13.02 22.02 5.31
CA MET A 1 -13.79 20.76 5.25
C MET A 1 -13.53 20.05 6.55
N GLU A 2 -14.53 19.92 7.43
CA GLU A 2 -14.36 19.36 8.77
C GLU A 2 -14.27 17.83 8.71
N ILE A 3 -13.13 17.29 8.26
CA ILE A 3 -12.90 15.83 8.18
C ILE A 3 -13.13 15.15 9.55
N GLN A 4 -12.96 15.90 10.64
CA GLN A 4 -13.17 15.42 12.01
C GLN A 4 -14.64 15.20 12.37
N SER A 5 -15.61 15.81 11.66
CA SER A 5 -17.04 15.59 11.92
C SER A 5 -17.59 14.32 11.25
N LEU A 6 -16.83 13.71 10.34
CA LEU A 6 -17.19 12.47 9.66
C LEU A 6 -17.06 11.28 10.62
N THR A 7 -17.91 10.27 10.45
CA THR A 7 -17.74 8.95 11.06
C THR A 7 -16.48 8.25 10.53
N VAL A 8 -16.04 7.18 11.21
CA VAL A 8 -14.89 6.39 10.74
C VAL A 8 -15.12 5.85 9.32
N SER A 9 -16.31 5.32 9.04
CA SER A 9 -16.65 4.77 7.72
C SER A 9 -16.64 5.84 6.64
N GLU A 10 -17.20 7.03 6.91
CA GLU A 10 -17.18 8.15 5.95
C GLU A 10 -15.75 8.65 5.69
N ARG A 11 -14.88 8.65 6.70
CA ARG A 11 -13.46 8.98 6.49
C ARG A 11 -12.74 7.93 5.65
N ILE A 12 -13.06 6.64 5.80
CA ILE A 12 -12.51 5.57 4.98
C ILE A 12 -12.94 5.76 3.52
N LEU A 13 -14.24 5.97 3.28
CA LEU A 13 -14.76 6.21 1.92
C LEU A 13 -14.18 7.48 1.30
N LEU A 14 -14.00 8.55 2.08
CA LEU A 14 -13.36 9.77 1.61
C LEU A 14 -11.89 9.53 1.27
N ALA A 15 -11.15 8.76 2.09
CA ALA A 15 -9.76 8.42 1.80
C ALA A 15 -9.62 7.60 0.51
N GLU A 16 -10.52 6.64 0.30
CA GLU A 16 -10.59 5.86 -0.96
C GLU A 16 -10.89 6.77 -2.16
N ALA A 17 -11.93 7.61 -2.07
CA ALA A 17 -12.29 8.53 -3.15
C ALA A 17 -11.17 9.54 -3.49
N LEU A 18 -10.45 10.03 -2.48
CA LEU A 18 -9.28 10.89 -2.68
C LEU A 18 -8.15 10.11 -3.34
N TRP A 19 -7.90 8.87 -2.93
CA TRP A 19 -6.89 8.02 -3.55
C TRP A 19 -7.21 7.73 -5.03
N ASP A 20 -8.46 7.41 -5.34
CA ASP A 20 -8.93 7.19 -6.70
C ASP A 20 -8.79 8.44 -7.57
N SER A 21 -9.00 9.64 -7.00
CA SER A 21 -8.78 10.88 -7.74
C SER A 21 -7.32 11.08 -8.16
N VAL A 22 -6.35 10.68 -7.32
CA VAL A 22 -4.92 10.75 -7.66
C VAL A 22 -4.57 9.79 -8.79
N VAL A 23 -5.16 8.58 -8.79
CA VAL A 23 -4.99 7.61 -9.88
C VAL A 23 -5.63 8.12 -11.18
N ALA A 24 -6.83 8.69 -11.10
CA ALA A 24 -7.56 9.20 -12.26
C ALA A 24 -6.82 10.36 -12.97
N GLU A 25 -6.08 11.17 -12.22
CA GLU A 25 -5.21 12.22 -12.77
C GLU A 25 -4.02 11.68 -13.57
N ASN A 26 -3.81 10.35 -13.63
CA ASN A 26 -2.79 9.66 -14.44
C ASN A 26 -1.41 10.35 -14.37
N ALA A 27 -0.92 10.56 -13.15
CA ALA A 27 0.50 10.83 -12.97
C ALA A 27 1.25 9.54 -13.31
N ASP A 28 1.67 9.41 -14.58
CA ASP A 28 2.55 8.34 -15.00
C ASP A 28 3.82 8.45 -14.12
N ILE A 29 4.06 7.46 -13.27
CA ILE A 29 5.25 7.41 -12.43
C ILE A 29 6.28 6.59 -13.21
N PRO A 30 7.20 7.24 -13.95
CA PRO A 30 8.17 6.51 -14.76
C PRO A 30 9.06 5.70 -13.83
N LEU A 31 9.08 4.39 -14.06
CA LEU A 31 10.04 3.50 -13.43
C LEU A 31 11.35 3.53 -14.22
N SER A 32 12.46 3.68 -13.51
CA SER A 32 13.77 3.37 -14.09
C SER A 32 13.87 1.89 -14.44
N GLU A 33 14.77 1.53 -15.35
CA GLU A 33 14.97 0.13 -15.75
C GLU A 33 15.32 -0.75 -14.55
N ALA A 34 16.21 -0.29 -13.67
CA ALA A 34 16.60 -1.01 -12.47
C ALA A 34 15.42 -1.26 -11.50
N GLN A 35 14.45 -0.33 -11.44
CA GLN A 35 13.24 -0.53 -10.65
C GLN A 35 12.31 -1.57 -11.29
N ARG A 36 12.19 -1.56 -12.62
CA ARG A 36 11.40 -2.55 -13.36
C ARG A 36 11.97 -3.95 -13.17
N GLU A 37 13.28 -4.11 -13.38
CA GLU A 37 13.99 -5.38 -13.18
C GLU A 37 13.81 -5.93 -11.76
N GLU A 38 13.89 -5.06 -10.74
CA GLU A 38 13.69 -5.48 -9.35
C GLU A 38 12.24 -5.92 -9.07
N LEU A 39 11.24 -5.24 -9.66
CA LEU A 39 9.85 -5.65 -9.53
C LEU A 39 9.60 -7.00 -10.21
N ASP A 40 10.13 -7.21 -11.41
CA ASP A 40 10.01 -8.46 -12.15
C ASP A 40 10.69 -9.63 -11.41
N ARG A 41 11.86 -9.37 -10.79
CA ARG A 41 12.57 -10.35 -9.96
C ARG A 41 11.72 -10.77 -8.76
N ARG A 42 11.18 -9.80 -7.99
CA ARG A 42 10.35 -10.09 -6.81
C ARG A 42 9.06 -10.80 -7.17
N LEU A 43 8.43 -10.42 -8.27
CA LEU A 43 7.21 -11.07 -8.73
C LEU A 43 7.46 -12.54 -9.12
N SER A 44 8.61 -12.82 -9.74
CA SER A 44 9.03 -14.18 -10.08
C SER A 44 9.33 -15.02 -8.84
N GLU A 45 9.99 -14.43 -7.84
CA GLU A 45 10.28 -15.09 -6.55
C GLU A 45 8.99 -15.43 -5.80
N PHE A 46 8.06 -14.48 -5.71
CA PHE A 46 6.74 -14.70 -5.10
C PHE A 46 5.96 -15.84 -5.76
N GLY A 47 6.05 -15.98 -7.09
CA GLY A 47 5.42 -17.09 -7.81
C GLY A 47 5.97 -18.48 -7.45
N ILE A 48 7.19 -18.54 -6.90
CA ILE A 48 7.86 -19.78 -6.51
C ILE A 48 7.62 -20.08 -5.03
N ASP A 49 7.87 -19.10 -4.15
CA ASP A 49 7.80 -19.30 -2.70
C ASP A 49 6.39 -19.15 -2.12
N GLN A 50 5.52 -18.40 -2.79
CA GLN A 50 4.20 -17.97 -2.29
C GLN A 50 4.27 -17.41 -0.87
N ASP A 51 5.37 -16.73 -0.53
CA ASP A 51 5.51 -16.10 0.77
C ASP A 51 4.57 -14.89 0.83
N GLU A 52 3.40 -15.10 1.43
CA GLU A 52 2.37 -14.07 1.66
C GLU A 52 2.85 -12.98 2.63
N GLY A 53 4.01 -13.17 3.26
CA GLY A 53 4.55 -12.30 4.29
C GLY A 53 3.81 -12.46 5.61
N ASP A 54 4.23 -11.64 6.59
CA ASP A 54 3.62 -11.65 7.92
C ASP A 54 2.28 -10.91 7.92
N SER A 55 1.33 -11.39 8.73
CA SER A 55 0.08 -10.67 8.96
C SER A 55 0.32 -9.30 9.58
N TRP A 56 -0.59 -8.34 9.33
CA TRP A 56 -0.49 -7.02 9.94
C TRP A 56 -0.42 -7.09 11.47
N SER A 57 -1.11 -8.04 12.11
CA SER A 57 -1.03 -8.29 13.55
C SER A 57 0.39 -8.62 14.01
N GLU A 58 1.09 -9.50 13.29
CA GLU A 58 2.46 -9.92 13.60
C GLU A 58 3.47 -8.80 13.37
N VAL A 59 3.34 -8.10 12.25
CA VAL A 59 4.16 -6.92 11.93
C VAL A 59 3.98 -5.84 13.00
N LYS A 60 2.73 -5.54 13.37
CA LYS A 60 2.40 -4.54 14.39
C LYS A 60 2.95 -4.96 15.76
N ALA A 61 2.79 -6.22 16.15
CA ALA A 61 3.36 -6.74 17.39
C ALA A 61 4.88 -6.59 17.41
N ARG A 62 5.56 -6.96 16.32
CA ARG A 62 7.02 -6.81 16.17
C ARG A 62 7.47 -5.36 16.30
N ILE A 63 6.80 -4.41 15.64
CA ILE A 63 7.13 -2.98 15.72
C ILE A 63 6.95 -2.45 17.15
N LEU A 64 5.86 -2.81 17.82
CA LEU A 64 5.54 -2.33 19.16
C LEU A 64 6.36 -3.00 20.27
N SER A 65 6.85 -4.23 20.04
CA SER A 65 7.70 -4.97 20.98
C SER A 65 9.14 -4.45 21.07
N LYS A 66 9.59 -3.65 20.10
CA LYS A 66 10.93 -3.05 20.09
C LYS A 66 11.03 -1.77 20.94
N LYS A 67 10.21 -1.65 21.97
CA LYS A 67 10.17 -0.47 22.86
C LYS A 67 10.80 -0.77 24.21
#